data_AF-A0A1I7RTE8-F1
#
_entry.id   AF-A0A1I7RTE8-F1
#
_cell.length_a   1.000
_cell.length_b   1.000
_cell.length_c   1.000
_cell.angle_alpha   90.00
_cell.angle_beta   90.00
_cell.angle_gamma   90.00
#
_symmetry.space_group_name_H-M   'P 1'
#
loop_
_entity.id
_entity.type
_entity.pdbx_description
1 polymer ?
#
loop_
_entity_poly.entity_id
_entity_poly.type
_entity_poly.pdbx_seq_one_letter_code
_entity_poly.pdbx_strand_id
1 'polypeptide(L)'
;MEKISELAELATSQPNECHQILAEKPLDCFKALKNCPDSLAELVLEELKVRWKAAEERVKQLDALAKAVNFENKSVEEDRWEIVTELIEKAVQGFDLKAEHAKRKVKLGHRIVFETKLLLVINRAFDRAEAVLKDFYALHNDRDAAGYERDDLRMEIRLCDMCFVEVHTGFLKSYLGVDW
;
A
#
# COMPACT_ATOMS: atom_id res chain seq x y z
N MET A 1 20.29 5.01 -12.79
CA MET A 1 21.63 4.55 -12.37
C MET A 1 22.06 5.21 -11.06
N GLU A 2 21.89 6.53 -10.88
CA GLU A 2 22.18 7.21 -9.58
C GLU A 2 21.47 6.61 -8.36
N LYS A 3 20.16 6.33 -8.44
CA LYS A 3 19.41 5.75 -7.30
C LYS A 3 19.94 4.38 -6.82
N ILE A 4 20.54 3.59 -7.72
CA ILE A 4 21.08 2.27 -7.38
C ILE A 4 22.48 2.41 -6.79
N SER A 5 23.30 3.40 -7.20
CA SER A 5 24.62 3.60 -6.59
C SER A 5 24.51 4.13 -5.16
N GLU A 6 23.59 5.05 -4.88
CA GLU A 6 23.30 5.50 -3.50
C GLU A 6 22.85 4.34 -2.59
N LEU A 7 22.00 3.44 -3.12
CA LEU A 7 21.52 2.27 -2.37
C LEU A 7 22.58 1.15 -2.27
N ALA A 8 23.53 1.08 -3.20
CA ALA A 8 24.65 0.15 -3.13
C ALA A 8 25.71 0.60 -2.11
N GLU A 9 25.97 1.91 -2.00
CA GLU A 9 26.84 2.49 -0.96
C GLU A 9 26.29 2.22 0.45
N LEU A 10 24.97 2.22 0.60
CA LEU A 10 24.28 1.84 1.83
C LEU A 10 24.62 0.42 2.31
N ALA A 11 24.73 -0.56 1.39
CA ALA A 11 25.09 -1.94 1.74
C ALA A 11 26.51 -2.09 2.33
N THR A 12 27.33 -1.03 2.28
CA THR A 12 28.68 -0.99 2.86
C THR A 12 28.76 -0.25 4.20
N SER A 13 27.65 0.37 4.64
CA SER A 13 27.56 1.14 5.89
C SER A 13 27.23 0.24 7.09
N GLN A 14 27.35 0.74 8.33
CA GLN A 14 26.97 -0.04 9.51
C GLN A 14 25.47 -0.37 9.48
N PRO A 15 25.03 -1.54 9.97
CA PRO A 15 23.62 -1.97 9.88
C PRO A 15 22.61 -0.95 10.41
N ASN A 16 22.89 -0.31 11.55
CA ASN A 16 21.98 0.66 12.17
C ASN A 16 21.84 1.96 11.36
N GLU A 17 22.94 2.47 10.78
CA GLU A 17 22.91 3.65 9.91
C GLU A 17 22.16 3.35 8.61
N CYS A 18 22.33 2.13 8.10
CA CYS A 18 21.65 1.65 6.92
C CYS A 18 20.12 1.64 7.09
N HIS A 19 19.61 1.16 8.23
CA HIS A 19 18.19 1.17 8.54
C HIS A 19 17.60 2.59 8.63
N GLN A 20 18.31 3.53 9.25
CA GLN A 20 17.84 4.93 9.35
C GLN A 20 17.70 5.57 7.97
N ILE A 21 18.71 5.39 7.11
CA ILE A 21 18.69 5.98 5.77
C ILE A 21 17.59 5.32 4.92
N LEU A 22 17.42 3.99 5.00
CA LEU A 22 16.34 3.31 4.28
C LEU A 22 14.95 3.77 4.74
N ALA A 23 14.76 4.01 6.03
CA ALA A 23 13.50 4.52 6.58
C ALA A 23 13.10 5.90 6.01
N GLU A 24 14.08 6.76 5.74
CA GLU A 24 13.86 8.09 5.16
C GLU A 24 13.58 8.06 3.64
N LYS A 25 13.92 6.97 2.95
CA LYS A 25 13.69 6.88 1.50
C LYS A 25 12.21 6.62 1.19
N PRO A 26 11.63 7.32 0.19
CA PRO A 26 10.25 7.06 -0.23
C PRO A 26 10.14 5.65 -0.82
N LEU A 27 8.99 4.98 -0.61
CA LEU A 27 8.73 3.62 -1.10
C LEU A 27 9.06 3.47 -2.59
N ASP A 28 8.73 4.47 -3.40
CA ASP A 28 8.91 4.45 -4.85
C ASP A 28 10.37 4.20 -5.28
N CYS A 29 11.35 4.58 -4.46
CA CYS A 29 12.77 4.31 -4.73
C CYS A 29 13.07 2.81 -4.84
N PHE A 30 12.34 1.97 -4.11
CA PHE A 30 12.60 0.53 -4.08
C PHE A 30 12.09 -0.22 -5.32
N LYS A 31 11.28 0.42 -6.17
CA LYS A 31 10.85 -0.18 -7.46
C LYS A 31 12.01 -0.43 -8.42
N ALA A 32 13.14 0.28 -8.26
CA ALA A 32 14.32 0.11 -9.09
C ALA A 32 15.19 -1.09 -8.68
N LEU A 33 14.88 -1.77 -7.58
CA LEU A 33 15.72 -2.81 -6.97
C LEU A 33 15.48 -4.22 -7.52
N LYS A 34 14.82 -4.34 -8.68
CA LYS A 34 14.53 -5.64 -9.30
C LYS A 34 15.76 -6.54 -9.41
N ASN A 35 16.90 -5.97 -9.81
CA ASN A 35 18.15 -6.70 -10.06
C ASN A 35 19.26 -6.35 -9.06
N CYS A 36 18.92 -5.90 -7.84
CA CYS A 36 19.94 -5.61 -6.85
C CYS A 36 20.61 -6.88 -6.29
N PRO A 37 21.82 -6.78 -5.71
CA PRO A 37 22.45 -7.88 -4.98
C PRO A 37 21.60 -8.33 -3.78
N ASP A 38 21.63 -9.63 -3.46
CA ASP A 38 20.85 -10.21 -2.36
C ASP A 38 21.16 -9.55 -1.01
N SER A 39 22.41 -9.15 -0.75
CA SER A 39 22.79 -8.45 0.49
C SER A 39 22.06 -7.11 0.68
N LEU A 40 21.89 -6.34 -0.39
CA LEU A 40 21.09 -5.11 -0.36
C LEU A 40 19.60 -5.44 -0.27
N ALA A 41 19.17 -6.49 -0.98
CA ALA A 41 17.78 -6.90 -0.99
C ALA A 41 17.29 -7.31 0.41
N GLU A 42 18.10 -8.04 1.17
CA GLU A 42 17.80 -8.42 2.55
C GLU A 42 17.59 -7.21 3.46
N LEU A 43 18.47 -6.21 3.39
CA LEU A 43 18.34 -4.97 4.17
C LEU A 43 17.04 -4.23 3.86
N VAL A 44 16.69 -4.12 2.58
CA VAL A 44 15.45 -3.46 2.16
C VAL A 44 14.22 -4.28 2.55
N LEU A 45 14.28 -5.60 2.52
CA LEU A 45 13.19 -6.46 2.99
C LEU A 45 12.94 -6.28 4.49
N GLU A 46 13.98 -6.12 5.32
CA GLU A 46 13.80 -5.80 6.74
C GLU A 46 13.09 -4.45 6.93
N GLU A 47 13.47 -3.43 6.16
CA GLU A 47 12.76 -2.14 6.17
C GLU A 47 11.30 -2.28 5.72
N LEU A 48 11.04 -3.05 4.66
CA LEU A 48 9.67 -3.30 4.20
C LEU A 48 8.83 -3.99 5.28
N LYS A 49 9.40 -4.88 6.11
CA LYS A 49 8.66 -5.46 7.25
C LYS A 49 8.20 -4.39 8.24
N VAL A 50 9.03 -3.38 8.52
CA VAL A 50 8.65 -2.25 9.37
C VAL A 50 7.48 -1.48 8.75
N ARG A 51 7.54 -1.20 7.45
CA ARG A 51 6.46 -0.50 6.72
C ARG A 51 5.17 -1.30 6.66
N TRP A 52 5.25 -2.62 6.50
CA TRP A 52 4.08 -3.50 6.58
C TRP A 52 3.44 -3.45 7.96
N LYS A 53 4.24 -3.52 9.03
CA LYS A 53 3.72 -3.40 10.40
C LYS A 53 3.07 -2.04 10.66
N ALA A 54 3.64 -0.97 10.12
CA ALA A 54 3.01 0.35 10.18
C ALA A 54 1.66 0.37 9.44
N ALA A 55 1.57 -0.25 8.26
CA ALA A 55 0.31 -0.38 7.52
C ALA A 55 -0.74 -1.22 8.28
N GLU A 56 -0.34 -2.31 8.96
CA GLU A 56 -1.23 -3.09 9.84
C GLU A 56 -1.79 -2.24 10.98
N GLU A 57 -0.98 -1.34 11.54
CA GLU A 57 -1.44 -0.42 12.59
C GLU A 57 -2.41 0.65 12.04
N ARG A 58 -2.16 1.13 10.81
CA ARG A 58 -3.08 2.06 10.14
C ARG A 58 -4.47 1.46 9.91
N VAL A 59 -4.56 0.16 9.61
CA VAL A 59 -5.87 -0.52 9.50
C VAL A 59 -6.68 -0.37 10.78
N LYS A 60 -6.06 -0.56 11.95
CA LYS A 60 -6.75 -0.43 13.24
C LYS A 60 -7.19 1.01 13.51
N GLN A 61 -6.38 1.99 13.11
CA GLN A 61 -6.72 3.40 13.25
C GLN A 61 -7.90 3.78 12.34
N LEU A 62 -7.91 3.31 11.10
CA LEU A 62 -9.00 3.51 10.16
C LEU A 62 -10.30 2.84 10.62
N ASP A 63 -10.21 1.61 11.13
CA ASP A 63 -11.36 0.90 11.72
C ASP A 63 -11.94 1.66 12.93
N ALA A 64 -11.07 2.21 13.79
CA ALA A 64 -11.52 3.06 14.90
C ALA A 64 -12.19 4.36 14.42
N LEU A 65 -11.64 5.02 13.40
CA LEU A 65 -12.25 6.21 12.80
C LEU A 65 -13.62 5.88 12.19
N ALA A 66 -13.72 4.81 11.39
CA ALA A 66 -14.97 4.40 10.76
C ALA A 66 -16.05 4.09 11.79
N LYS A 67 -15.71 3.41 12.90
CA LYS A 67 -16.63 3.10 14.00
C LYS A 67 -17.07 4.31 14.82
N ALA A 68 -16.31 5.40 14.80
CA ALA A 68 -16.63 6.63 15.53
C ALA A 68 -17.68 7.49 14.82
N VAL A 69 -17.92 7.23 13.53
CA VAL A 69 -18.91 7.95 12.73
C VAL A 69 -20.33 7.48 13.06
N ASN A 70 -21.26 8.41 13.18
CA ASN A 70 -22.69 8.15 13.36
C ASN A 70 -23.50 8.81 12.24
N PHE A 71 -24.50 8.12 11.71
CA PHE A 71 -25.35 8.64 10.65
C PHE A 71 -26.78 8.15 10.80
N GLU A 72 -27.70 8.87 10.16
CA GLU A 72 -29.10 8.47 10.10
C GLU A 72 -29.29 7.31 9.11
N ASN A 73 -30.28 6.45 9.36
CA ASN A 73 -30.60 5.34 8.47
C ASN A 73 -31.12 5.87 7.13
N LYS A 74 -30.61 5.32 6.02
CA LYS A 74 -30.86 5.72 4.62
C LYS A 74 -30.40 7.14 4.30
N SER A 75 -29.32 7.59 4.92
CA SER A 75 -28.71 8.89 4.68
C SER A 75 -27.64 8.85 3.59
N VAL A 76 -27.22 10.02 3.11
CA VAL A 76 -26.09 10.15 2.18
C VAL A 76 -24.79 9.77 2.88
N GLU A 77 -24.72 10.04 4.17
CA GLU A 77 -23.64 9.65 5.06
C GLU A 77 -23.52 8.13 5.15
N GLU A 78 -24.62 7.38 5.26
CA GLU A 78 -24.57 5.91 5.24
C GLU A 78 -23.91 5.39 3.95
N ASP A 79 -24.35 5.84 2.75
CA ASP A 79 -23.76 5.45 1.46
C ASP A 79 -22.25 5.81 1.39
N ARG A 80 -21.87 6.99 1.88
CA ARG A 80 -20.46 7.42 1.94
C ARG A 80 -19.63 6.58 2.90
N TRP A 81 -20.20 6.17 4.02
CA TRP A 81 -19.54 5.31 4.99
C TRP A 81 -19.35 3.89 4.45
N GLU A 82 -20.38 3.34 3.79
CA GLU A 82 -20.31 2.01 3.17
C GLU A 82 -19.18 1.96 2.15
N ILE A 83 -19.05 2.98 1.30
CA ILE A 83 -18.05 2.94 0.23
C ILE A 83 -16.63 3.21 0.71
N VAL A 84 -16.44 4.05 1.74
CA VAL A 84 -15.10 4.25 2.31
C VAL A 84 -14.63 3.01 3.07
N THR A 85 -15.55 2.29 3.73
CA THR A 85 -15.22 1.02 4.39
C THR A 85 -14.94 -0.08 3.36
N GLU A 86 -15.66 -0.13 2.23
CA GLU A 86 -15.33 -1.01 1.10
C GLU A 86 -13.91 -0.71 0.55
N LEU A 87 -13.50 0.56 0.43
CA LEU A 87 -12.14 0.92 0.04
C LEU A 87 -11.08 0.40 1.03
N ILE A 88 -11.34 0.51 2.33
CA ILE A 88 -10.44 -0.02 3.37
C ILE A 88 -10.33 -1.53 3.25
N GLU A 89 -11.46 -2.24 3.16
CA GLU A 89 -11.50 -3.69 3.00
C GLU A 89 -10.77 -4.14 1.73
N LYS A 90 -10.97 -3.42 0.63
CA LYS A 90 -10.27 -3.66 -0.63
C LYS A 90 -8.77 -3.52 -0.45
N ALA A 91 -8.29 -2.42 0.14
CA ALA A 91 -6.86 -2.22 0.40
C ALA A 91 -6.26 -3.33 1.29
N VAL A 92 -7.03 -3.84 2.26
CA VAL A 92 -6.60 -4.94 3.14
C VAL A 92 -6.32 -6.25 2.38
N GLN A 93 -6.93 -6.48 1.20
CA GLN A 93 -6.61 -7.66 0.37
C GLN A 93 -5.14 -7.68 -0.09
N GLY A 94 -4.47 -6.53 -0.13
CA GLY A 94 -3.04 -6.46 -0.43
C GLY A 94 -2.15 -7.17 0.61
N PHE A 95 -2.60 -7.30 1.86
CA PHE A 95 -1.89 -8.07 2.89
C PHE A 95 -1.96 -9.58 2.62
N ASP A 96 -3.11 -10.07 2.12
CA ASP A 96 -3.28 -11.47 1.74
C ASP A 96 -2.37 -11.83 0.56
N LEU A 97 -2.29 -10.94 -0.44
CA LEU A 97 -1.36 -11.11 -1.57
C LEU A 97 0.09 -11.17 -1.10
N LYS A 98 0.50 -10.28 -0.20
CA LYS A 98 1.85 -10.33 0.40
C LYS A 98 2.08 -11.64 1.16
N ALA A 99 1.11 -12.10 1.93
CA ALA A 99 1.20 -13.37 2.66
C ALA A 99 1.32 -14.57 1.72
N GLU A 100 0.63 -14.55 0.57
CA GLU A 100 0.80 -15.54 -0.49
C GLU A 100 2.19 -15.46 -1.13
N HIS A 101 2.65 -14.25 -1.46
CA HIS A 101 3.95 -14.01 -2.09
C HIS A 101 5.09 -14.54 -1.23
N ALA A 102 5.00 -14.35 0.08
CA ALA A 102 5.97 -14.83 1.06
C ALA A 102 6.11 -16.36 1.11
N LYS A 103 5.09 -17.12 0.68
CA LYS A 103 5.10 -18.60 0.67
C LYS A 103 5.81 -19.19 -0.54
N ARG A 104 6.12 -18.39 -1.56
CA ARG A 104 6.77 -18.87 -2.79
C ARG A 104 8.16 -18.29 -2.97
N LYS A 105 9.03 -19.05 -3.62
CA LYS A 105 10.41 -18.65 -3.88
C LYS A 105 10.51 -17.83 -5.17
N VAL A 106 10.80 -16.54 -5.03
CA VAL A 106 11.18 -15.62 -6.13
C VAL A 106 12.49 -14.94 -5.77
N LYS A 107 13.16 -14.31 -6.76
CA LYS A 107 14.36 -13.48 -6.49
C LYS A 107 14.03 -12.37 -5.49
N LEU A 108 14.94 -12.05 -4.57
CA LEU A 108 14.69 -11.06 -3.51
C LEU A 108 14.42 -9.67 -4.07
N GLY A 109 15.21 -9.22 -5.06
CA GLY A 109 14.97 -7.96 -5.76
C GLY A 109 13.58 -7.87 -6.41
N HIS A 110 13.09 -8.98 -6.97
CA HIS A 110 11.73 -9.03 -7.53
C HIS A 110 10.67 -8.88 -6.43
N ARG A 111 10.85 -9.61 -5.31
CA ARG A 111 9.97 -9.55 -4.15
C ARG A 111 9.85 -8.13 -3.61
N ILE A 112 10.96 -7.41 -3.48
CA ILE A 112 10.99 -6.01 -3.05
C ILE A 112 10.11 -5.15 -3.94
N VAL A 113 10.24 -5.28 -5.27
CA VAL A 113 9.44 -4.49 -6.21
C VAL A 113 7.94 -4.78 -6.04
N PHE A 114 7.54 -6.04 -5.89
CA PHE A 114 6.13 -6.40 -5.68
C PHE A 114 5.59 -5.90 -4.34
N GLU A 115 6.28 -6.15 -3.24
CA GLU A 115 5.85 -5.68 -1.92
C GLU A 115 5.80 -4.15 -1.84
N THR A 116 6.74 -3.47 -2.48
CA THR A 116 6.75 -2.00 -2.60
C THR A 116 5.53 -1.50 -3.37
N LYS A 117 5.19 -2.14 -4.51
CA LYS A 117 4.01 -1.77 -5.30
C LYS A 117 2.73 -1.98 -4.49
N LEU A 118 2.59 -3.08 -3.76
CA LEU A 118 1.44 -3.31 -2.87
C LEU A 118 1.32 -2.21 -1.83
N LEU A 119 2.41 -1.92 -1.09
CA LEU A 119 2.39 -0.90 -0.04
C LEU A 119 2.04 0.50 -0.58
N LEU A 120 2.46 0.87 -1.78
CA LEU A 120 2.10 2.16 -2.38
C LEU A 120 0.60 2.26 -2.65
N VAL A 121 -0.02 1.20 -3.18
CA VAL A 121 -1.46 1.16 -3.46
C VAL A 121 -2.25 1.19 -2.16
N ILE A 122 -1.84 0.37 -1.18
CA ILE A 122 -2.45 0.31 0.16
C ILE A 122 -2.37 1.68 0.85
N ASN A 123 -1.19 2.30 0.87
CA ASN A 123 -1.01 3.59 1.53
C ASN A 123 -1.85 4.68 0.88
N ARG A 124 -1.93 4.72 -0.45
CA ARG A 124 -2.80 5.67 -1.17
C ARG A 124 -4.27 5.50 -0.77
N ALA A 125 -4.77 4.26 -0.76
CA ALA A 125 -6.15 3.97 -0.37
C ALA A 125 -6.42 4.36 1.10
N PHE A 126 -5.47 4.07 1.99
CA PHE A 126 -5.55 4.47 3.40
C PHE A 126 -5.53 5.98 3.59
N ASP A 127 -4.66 6.70 2.88
CA ASP A 127 -4.60 8.17 2.92
C ASP A 127 -5.94 8.77 2.47
N ARG A 128 -6.55 8.21 1.42
CA ARG A 128 -7.86 8.65 0.93
C ARG A 128 -8.95 8.37 1.95
N ALA A 129 -9.03 7.15 2.48
CA ALA A 129 -10.01 6.76 3.47
C ALA A 129 -9.89 7.59 4.75
N GLU A 130 -8.67 7.82 5.23
CA GLU A 130 -8.39 8.63 6.40
C GLU A 130 -8.85 10.08 6.21
N ALA A 131 -8.58 10.67 5.04
CA ALA A 131 -9.02 12.04 4.73
C ALA A 131 -10.55 12.16 4.75
N VAL A 132 -11.26 11.19 4.14
CA VAL A 132 -12.73 11.18 4.14
C VAL A 132 -13.28 10.99 5.55
N LEU A 133 -12.74 10.05 6.33
CA LEU A 133 -13.24 9.77 7.68
C LEU A 133 -12.95 10.91 8.68
N LYS A 134 -11.83 11.61 8.55
CA LYS A 134 -11.50 12.77 9.41
C LYS A 134 -12.42 13.96 9.18
N ASP A 135 -12.88 14.16 7.95
CA ASP A 135 -13.76 15.27 7.57
C ASP A 135 -15.13 14.76 7.11
N PHE A 136 -15.60 13.70 7.77
CA PHE A 136 -16.73 12.91 7.27
C PHE A 136 -18.00 13.74 7.09
N TYR A 137 -18.28 14.71 7.96
CA TYR A 137 -19.49 15.52 7.88
C TYR A 137 -19.35 16.78 7.01
N ALA A 138 -18.22 16.98 6.32
CA ALA A 138 -18.01 18.18 5.50
C ALA A 138 -19.03 18.36 4.37
N LEU A 139 -19.57 17.25 3.85
CA LEU A 139 -20.52 17.25 2.73
C LEU A 139 -21.97 17.12 3.20
N HIS A 140 -22.25 17.35 4.48
CA HIS A 140 -23.60 17.23 5.02
C HIS A 140 -24.56 18.19 4.31
N ASN A 141 -25.68 17.66 3.80
CA ASN A 141 -26.65 18.34 2.93
C ASN A 141 -26.15 18.75 1.53
N ASP A 142 -24.92 18.42 1.13
CA ASP A 142 -24.42 18.60 -0.23
C ASP A 142 -24.40 17.27 -0.99
N ARG A 143 -25.54 16.98 -1.64
CA ARG A 143 -25.75 15.72 -2.36
C ARG A 143 -24.85 15.59 -3.60
N ASP A 144 -24.56 16.69 -4.27
CA ASP A 144 -23.77 16.67 -5.50
C ASP A 144 -22.31 16.39 -5.17
N ALA A 145 -21.76 17.10 -4.17
CA ALA A 145 -20.40 16.84 -3.69
C ALA A 145 -20.24 15.42 -3.14
N ALA A 146 -21.21 14.93 -2.37
CA ALA A 146 -21.23 13.55 -1.91
C ALA A 146 -21.26 12.55 -3.06
N GLY A 147 -22.02 12.84 -4.13
CA GLY A 147 -22.04 12.03 -5.35
C GLY A 147 -20.68 11.95 -6.04
N TYR A 148 -19.97 13.07 -6.15
CA TYR A 148 -18.62 13.11 -6.72
C TYR A 148 -17.60 12.35 -5.87
N GLU A 149 -17.62 12.53 -4.55
CA GLU A 149 -16.71 11.80 -3.65
C GLU A 149 -16.94 10.29 -3.74
N ARG A 150 -18.20 9.85 -3.80
CA ARG A 150 -18.53 8.45 -3.97
C ARG A 150 -17.97 7.87 -5.27
N ASP A 151 -18.13 8.58 -6.39
CA ASP A 151 -17.61 8.12 -7.67
C ASP A 151 -16.07 8.09 -7.68
N ASP A 152 -15.42 9.04 -6.99
CA ASP A 152 -13.97 9.02 -6.74
C ASP A 152 -13.53 7.81 -5.91
N LEU A 153 -14.22 7.50 -4.80
CA LEU A 153 -13.93 6.32 -3.98
C LEU A 153 -14.10 5.02 -4.77
N ARG A 154 -15.10 4.93 -5.68
CA ARG A 154 -15.23 3.79 -6.61
C ARG A 154 -14.06 3.67 -7.56
N MET A 155 -13.52 4.79 -8.04
CA MET A 155 -12.33 4.77 -8.89
C MET A 155 -11.11 4.27 -8.12
N GLU A 156 -10.94 4.68 -6.86
CA GLU A 156 -9.85 4.18 -6.00
C GLU A 156 -10.00 2.67 -5.72
N ILE A 157 -11.21 2.16 -5.47
CA ILE A 157 -11.46 0.71 -5.32
C ILE A 157 -11.02 -0.05 -6.58
N ARG A 158 -11.42 0.43 -7.77
CA ARG A 158 -11.04 -0.18 -9.05
C ARG A 158 -9.53 -0.08 -9.31
N LEU A 159 -8.90 1.01 -8.90
CA LEU A 159 -7.45 1.18 -8.98
C LEU A 159 -6.74 0.13 -8.13
N CYS A 160 -7.20 -0.12 -6.91
CA CYS A 160 -6.68 -1.20 -6.07
C CYS A 160 -6.76 -2.55 -6.79
N ASP A 161 -7.93 -2.92 -7.32
CA ASP A 161 -8.11 -4.18 -8.06
C ASP A 161 -7.14 -4.30 -9.25
N MET A 162 -7.05 -3.26 -10.08
CA MET A 162 -6.17 -3.24 -11.25
C MET A 162 -4.70 -3.42 -10.84
N CYS A 163 -4.24 -2.66 -9.84
CA CYS A 163 -2.85 -2.73 -9.40
C CYS A 163 -2.54 -4.06 -8.72
N PHE A 164 -3.46 -4.64 -7.95
CA PHE A 164 -3.28 -5.94 -7.33
C PHE A 164 -3.19 -7.05 -8.37
N VAL A 165 -4.02 -7.01 -9.41
CA VAL A 165 -3.91 -7.93 -10.55
C VAL A 165 -2.58 -7.77 -11.27
N GLU A 166 -2.13 -6.53 -11.54
CA GLU A 166 -0.83 -6.27 -12.18
C GLU A 166 0.32 -6.85 -11.36
N VAL A 167 0.34 -6.55 -10.05
CA VAL A 167 1.39 -7.00 -9.13
C VAL A 167 1.38 -8.52 -9.01
N HIS A 168 0.22 -9.13 -8.82
CA HIS A 168 0.10 -10.58 -8.70
C HIS A 168 0.50 -11.28 -10.01
N THR A 169 0.12 -10.73 -11.16
CA THR A 169 0.53 -11.26 -12.48
C THR A 169 2.05 -11.19 -12.66
N GLY A 170 2.66 -10.05 -12.34
CA GLY A 170 4.12 -9.90 -12.39
C GLY A 170 4.81 -10.90 -11.47
N PHE A 171 4.27 -11.11 -10.27
CA PHE A 171 4.78 -12.09 -9.32
C PHE A 171 4.70 -13.52 -9.85
N LEU A 172 3.58 -13.92 -10.45
CA LEU A 172 3.43 -15.24 -11.07
C LEU A 172 4.42 -15.43 -12.22
N LYS A 173 4.61 -14.42 -13.07
CA LYS A 173 5.63 -14.48 -14.14
C LYS A 173 7.03 -14.67 -13.56
N SER A 174 7.38 -13.87 -12.55
CA SER A 174 8.66 -14.02 -11.82
C SER A 174 8.83 -15.41 -11.23
N TYR A 175 7.78 -15.98 -10.64
CA TYR A 175 7.79 -17.31 -10.04
C TYR A 175 7.98 -18.42 -11.07
N LEU A 176 7.37 -18.27 -12.25
CA LEU A 176 7.48 -19.20 -13.37
C LEU A 176 8.75 -19.01 -14.20
N GLY A 177 9.59 -18.02 -13.88
CA GLY A 177 10.79 -17.71 -14.65
C GLY A 177 10.50 -17.06 -16.02
N VAL A 178 9.33 -16.43 -16.17
CA VAL A 178 8.92 -15.69 -17.37
C VAL A 178 9.30 -14.21 -17.19
N ASP A 179 9.72 -13.57 -18.29
CA ASP A 179 10.02 -12.13 -18.30
C ASP A 179 8.80 -11.28 -17.91
N TRP A 180 9.06 -10.23 -17.12
CA TRP A 180 8.05 -9.34 -16.58
C TRP A 180 8.61 -7.95 -16.27
#